data_AF-U3TS33-F1
#
_entry.id   AF-U3TS33-F1
#
_cell.length_a   1.000
_cell.length_b   1.000
_cell.length_c   1.000
_cell.angle_alpha   90.00
_cell.angle_beta   90.00
_cell.angle_gamma   90.00
#
_symmetry.space_group_name_H-M   'P 1'
#
loop_
_entity.id
_entity.type
_entity.pdbx_description
1 polymer ?
#
loop_
_entity_poly.entity_id
_entity_poly.type
_entity_poly.pdbx_seq_one_letter_code
_entity_poly.pdbx_strand_id
1 'polypeptide(L)'
;MEVMTENRSPGKLFSWIERVGNKVPNPFLLFVYLIVVLMIATALLSSLDVAVKNQANGELVRVNNLLSVAGIQWILPNIIKNFSGFTPLGSILALVIGAGLAEKVGLLQSLMVKMASHVSRRYASYMVLFIAFFSHISSDAALVVMPPARRADIPRRRASSGSGPAGGDCRRRVGFYRESADRHHRRAALRYQ
;
A
#
# COMPACT_ATOMS: atom_id res chain seq x y z
N MET A 1 -19.96 -18.12 30.88
CA MET A 1 -18.51 -18.26 30.59
C MET A 1 -17.92 -16.87 30.60
N GLU A 2 -17.38 -16.46 31.75
CA GLU A 2 -16.60 -15.21 31.83
C GLU A 2 -15.24 -15.46 31.18
N VAL A 3 -14.96 -14.74 30.10
CA VAL A 3 -13.64 -14.75 29.48
C VAL A 3 -12.76 -13.81 30.29
N MET A 4 -12.00 -14.36 31.24
CA MET A 4 -10.92 -13.61 31.90
C MET A 4 -9.86 -13.30 30.83
N THR A 5 -9.81 -12.07 30.37
CA THR A 5 -8.68 -11.57 29.57
C THR A 5 -7.50 -11.39 30.50
N GLU A 6 -6.58 -12.36 30.51
CA GLU A 6 -5.30 -12.26 31.21
C GLU A 6 -4.47 -11.15 30.54
N ASN A 7 -4.33 -10.01 31.23
CA ASN A 7 -3.49 -8.90 30.79
C ASN A 7 -2.01 -9.24 31.05
N ARG A 8 -1.39 -10.00 30.15
CA ARG A 8 0.05 -10.26 30.21
C ARG A 8 0.82 -9.00 29.81
N SER A 9 1.61 -8.47 30.74
CA SER A 9 2.63 -7.47 30.44
C SER A 9 3.46 -7.95 29.24
N PRO A 10 3.68 -7.12 28.20
CA PRO A 10 4.58 -7.50 27.11
C PRO A 10 5.93 -7.86 27.74
N GLY A 11 6.41 -9.08 27.50
CA GLY A 11 7.69 -9.54 28.03
C GLY A 11 8.82 -8.61 27.60
N LYS A 12 9.89 -8.52 28.39
CA LYS A 12 11.05 -7.64 28.11
C LYS A 12 11.61 -7.81 26.68
N LEU A 13 11.50 -9.01 26.12
CA LEU A 13 11.82 -9.33 24.71
C LEU A 13 10.92 -8.57 23.72
N PHE A 14 9.60 -8.55 23.92
CA PHE A 14 8.66 -7.83 23.06
C PHE A 14 8.90 -6.32 23.14
N SER A 15 9.17 -5.78 24.34
CA SER A 15 9.53 -4.36 24.49
C SER A 15 10.87 -4.02 23.84
N TRP A 16 11.81 -4.96 23.73
CA TRP A 16 13.06 -4.78 23.00
C TRP A 16 12.83 -4.78 21.49
N ILE A 17 12.04 -5.74 20.98
CA ILE A 17 11.66 -5.83 19.56
C ILE A 17 10.87 -4.60 19.13
N GLU A 18 9.95 -4.10 19.95
CA GLU A 18 9.20 -2.87 19.68
C GLU A 18 10.13 -1.66 19.54
N ARG A 19 11.11 -1.52 20.44
CA ARG A 19 12.11 -0.44 20.36
C ARG A 19 13.02 -0.57 19.14
N VAL A 20 13.41 -1.78 18.77
CA VAL A 20 14.24 -2.04 17.59
C VAL A 20 13.45 -1.79 16.30
N GLY A 21 12.19 -2.24 16.25
CA GLY A 21 11.28 -2.03 15.12
C GLY A 21 10.97 -0.54 14.90
N ASN A 22 10.74 0.23 15.97
CA ASN A 22 10.49 1.67 15.87
C ASN A 22 11.73 2.48 15.41
N LYS A 23 12.91 1.88 15.40
CA LYS A 23 14.13 2.50 14.86
C LYS A 23 14.33 2.25 13.37
N VAL A 24 13.60 1.32 12.76
CA VAL A 24 13.74 1.07 11.32
C VAL A 24 13.16 2.27 10.57
N PRO A 25 13.99 3.07 9.88
CA PRO A 25 13.50 4.23 9.15
C PRO A 25 12.69 3.77 7.94
N ASN A 26 11.92 4.69 7.36
CA ASN A 26 11.14 4.44 6.14
C ASN A 26 11.98 3.65 5.11
N PRO A 27 11.44 2.62 4.45
CA PRO A 27 12.17 1.77 3.50
C PRO A 27 12.95 2.57 2.44
N PHE A 28 12.44 3.73 2.00
CA PHE A 28 13.18 4.63 1.12
C PHE A 28 14.52 5.09 1.70
N LEU A 29 14.53 5.52 2.98
CA LEU A 29 15.75 5.96 3.66
C LEU A 29 16.74 4.82 3.84
N LEU A 30 16.26 3.58 4.03
CA LEU A 30 17.12 2.40 4.13
C LEU A 30 17.96 2.22 2.86
N PHE A 31 17.37 2.38 1.68
CA PHE A 31 18.12 2.34 0.42
C PHE A 31 19.11 3.51 0.28
N VAL A 32 18.73 4.72 0.71
CA VAL A 32 19.64 5.87 0.70
C VAL A 32 20.86 5.60 1.59
N TYR A 33 20.66 5.10 2.81
CA TYR A 33 21.76 4.71 3.68
C TYR A 33 22.63 3.62 3.06
N LEU A 34 22.04 2.62 2.40
CA LEU A 34 22.79 1.56 1.72
C LEU A 34 23.68 2.12 0.60
N ILE A 35 23.18 3.06 -0.21
CA ILE A 35 23.96 3.70 -1.28
C ILE A 35 25.13 4.51 -0.69
N VAL A 36 24.89 5.27 0.39
CA VAL A 36 25.95 6.05 1.06
C VAL A 36 27.02 5.12 1.63
N VAL A 37 26.62 4.06 2.35
CA VAL A 37 27.53 3.05 2.88
C VAL A 37 28.32 2.38 1.76
N LEU A 38 27.67 2.05 0.64
CA LEU A 38 28.32 1.46 -0.53
C LEU A 38 29.37 2.40 -1.16
N MET A 39 29.06 3.70 -1.27
CA MET A 39 30.03 4.68 -1.79
C MET A 39 31.27 4.78 -0.89
N ILE A 40 31.08 4.79 0.43
CA ILE A 40 32.20 4.81 1.39
C ILE A 40 32.99 3.50 1.33
N ALA A 41 32.30 2.36 1.32
CA ALA A 41 32.93 1.04 1.27
C ALA A 41 33.75 0.87 -0.02
N THR A 42 33.20 1.21 -1.19
CA THR A 42 33.93 1.12 -2.47
C THR A 42 35.14 2.05 -2.52
N ALA A 43 35.08 3.23 -1.90
CA ALA A 43 36.24 4.10 -1.76
C ALA A 43 37.34 3.51 -0.88
N LEU A 44 36.98 2.93 0.27
CA LEU A 44 37.93 2.27 1.18
C LEU A 44 38.55 1.02 0.55
N LEU A 45 37.74 0.13 -0.04
CA LEU A 45 38.24 -1.08 -0.68
C LEU A 45 39.12 -0.78 -1.91
N SER A 46 38.79 0.27 -2.67
CA SER A 46 39.62 0.69 -3.80
C SER A 46 40.96 1.28 -3.34
N SER A 47 41.01 1.97 -2.20
CA SER A 47 42.27 2.48 -1.63
C SER A 47 43.24 1.39 -1.18
N LEU A 48 42.74 0.19 -0.90
CA LEU A 48 43.53 -0.99 -0.53
C LEU A 48 43.91 -1.86 -1.75
N ASP A 49 43.62 -1.39 -2.97
CA ASP A 49 43.85 -2.07 -4.26
C ASP A 49 43.38 -3.54 -4.31
N VAL A 50 42.24 -3.82 -3.66
CA VAL A 50 41.69 -5.17 -3.57
C VAL A 50 41.23 -5.64 -4.95
N ALA A 51 41.94 -6.62 -5.51
CA ALA A 51 41.60 -7.28 -6.76
C ALA A 51 41.13 -8.71 -6.48
N VAL A 52 39.93 -9.06 -6.97
CA VAL A 52 39.37 -10.41 -6.85
C VAL A 52 39.39 -11.07 -8.22
N LYS A 53 39.96 -12.27 -8.29
CA LYS A 53 39.96 -13.07 -9.52
C LYS A 53 38.57 -13.67 -9.74
N ASN A 54 37.97 -13.39 -10.88
CA ASN A 54 36.66 -13.92 -11.21
C ASN A 54 36.78 -15.40 -11.62
N GLN A 55 36.07 -16.30 -10.93
CA GLN A 55 36.16 -17.75 -11.14
C GLN A 55 35.56 -18.22 -12.47
N ALA A 56 34.71 -17.41 -13.09
CA ALA A 56 34.07 -17.75 -14.37
C ALA A 56 34.99 -17.50 -15.58
N ASN A 57 35.74 -16.39 -15.59
CA ASN A 57 36.51 -15.94 -16.76
C ASN A 57 38.02 -15.81 -16.51
N GLY A 58 38.49 -16.00 -15.26
CA GLY A 58 39.90 -15.86 -14.89
C GLY A 58 40.42 -14.42 -14.87
N GLU A 59 39.63 -13.44 -15.31
CA GLU A 59 39.97 -12.01 -15.30
C GLU A 59 39.99 -11.42 -13.89
N LEU A 60 40.90 -10.47 -13.68
CA LEU A 60 41.02 -9.72 -12.43
C LEU A 60 39.96 -8.61 -12.39
N VAL A 61 38.99 -8.74 -11.49
CA VAL A 61 37.99 -7.69 -11.25
C VAL A 61 38.51 -6.77 -10.15
N ARG A 62 38.78 -5.52 -10.53
CA ARG A 62 39.19 -4.45 -9.61
C ARG A 62 37.96 -3.77 -9.04
N VAL A 63 38.04 -3.37 -7.76
CA VAL A 63 37.00 -2.53 -7.15
C VAL A 63 37.11 -1.12 -7.70
N ASN A 64 36.06 -0.67 -8.39
CA ASN A 64 35.97 0.70 -8.91
C ASN A 64 35.54 1.66 -7.80
N ASN A 65 36.31 2.74 -7.59
CA ASN A 65 35.93 3.78 -6.64
C ASN A 65 34.82 4.67 -7.21
N LEU A 66 33.63 4.59 -6.61
CA LEU A 66 32.46 5.38 -7.03
C LEU A 66 32.59 6.88 -6.71
N LEU A 67 33.42 7.28 -5.74
CA LEU A 67 33.67 8.69 -5.38
C LEU A 67 34.73 9.37 -6.23
N SER A 68 35.43 8.62 -7.10
CA SER A 68 36.42 9.20 -8.02
C SER A 68 35.74 10.00 -9.14
N VAL A 69 36.49 10.89 -9.83
CA VAL A 69 35.98 11.67 -10.96
C VAL A 69 35.39 10.76 -12.05
N ALA A 70 36.07 9.65 -12.38
CA ALA A 70 35.57 8.66 -13.31
C ALA A 70 34.33 7.91 -12.78
N GLY A 71 34.29 7.61 -11.47
CA GLY A 71 33.15 6.98 -10.81
C GLY A 71 31.90 7.85 -10.86
N ILE A 72 32.01 9.16 -10.59
CA ILE A 72 30.90 10.10 -10.68
C ILE A 72 30.42 10.24 -12.13
N GLN A 73 31.33 10.39 -13.10
CA GLN A 73 31.00 10.41 -14.52
C GLN A 73 30.30 9.13 -14.99
N TRP A 74 30.56 8.00 -14.33
CA TRP A 74 29.86 6.75 -14.60
C TRP A 74 28.49 6.69 -13.89
N ILE A 75 28.37 7.16 -12.64
CA ILE A 75 27.11 7.11 -11.88
C ILE A 75 26.03 7.98 -12.53
N LEU A 76 26.36 9.21 -12.93
CA LEU A 76 25.37 10.17 -13.46
C LEU A 76 24.54 9.65 -14.65
N PRO A 77 25.13 9.07 -15.71
CA PRO A 77 24.36 8.49 -16.80
C PRO A 77 23.72 7.14 -16.42
N ASN A 78 24.37 6.35 -15.57
CA ASN A 78 23.86 5.03 -15.19
C ASN A 78 22.71 5.11 -14.18
N ILE A 79 22.61 6.15 -13.36
CA ILE A 79 21.49 6.29 -12.41
C ILE A 79 20.16 6.42 -13.14
N ILE A 80 20.14 7.15 -14.25
CA ILE A 80 18.95 7.32 -15.09
C ILE A 80 18.62 5.99 -15.78
N LYS A 81 19.62 5.31 -16.36
CA LYS A 81 19.42 4.00 -17.02
C LYS A 81 18.94 2.92 -16.05
N ASN A 82 19.47 2.89 -14.83
CA ASN A 82 19.05 1.93 -13.80
C ASN A 82 17.64 2.23 -13.29
N PHE A 83 17.29 3.51 -13.15
CA PHE A 83 15.96 3.93 -12.73
C PHE A 83 14.90 3.64 -13.82
N SER A 84 15.18 3.99 -15.08
CA SER A 84 14.24 3.77 -16.19
C SER A 84 14.21 2.32 -16.68
N GLY A 85 15.32 1.59 -16.53
CA GLY A 85 15.41 0.15 -16.81
C GLY A 85 14.77 -0.74 -15.75
N PHE A 86 14.34 -0.18 -14.63
CA PHE A 86 13.67 -0.93 -13.57
C PHE A 86 12.24 -1.29 -14.01
N THR A 87 12.07 -2.51 -14.52
CA THR A 87 10.81 -3.03 -15.10
C THR A 87 9.55 -2.75 -14.27
N PRO A 88 9.56 -2.91 -12.92
CA PRO A 88 8.37 -2.65 -12.11
C PRO A 88 7.87 -1.21 -12.14
N LEU A 89 8.75 -0.23 -12.37
CA LEU A 89 8.39 1.18 -12.40
C LEU A 89 7.52 1.51 -13.61
N GLY A 90 7.89 0.96 -14.78
CA GLY A 90 7.11 1.11 -16.01
C GLY A 90 5.71 0.50 -15.91
N SER A 91 5.60 -0.70 -15.31
CA SER A 91 4.30 -1.38 -15.14
C SER A 91 3.35 -0.61 -14.22
N ILE A 92 3.86 -0.05 -13.12
CA ILE A 92 3.03 0.70 -12.17
C ILE A 92 2.56 2.02 -12.80
N LEU A 93 3.44 2.75 -13.49
CA LEU A 93 3.05 3.99 -14.16
C LEU A 93 1.96 3.76 -15.22
N ALA A 94 2.10 2.70 -16.03
CA ALA A 94 1.09 2.33 -17.02
C ALA A 94 -0.26 2.01 -16.34
N LEU A 95 -0.24 1.27 -15.23
CA LEU A 95 -1.43 0.93 -14.46
C LEU A 95 -2.12 2.19 -13.88
N VAL A 96 -1.34 3.10 -13.28
CA VAL A 96 -1.87 4.33 -12.67
C VAL A 96 -2.50 5.25 -13.72
N ILE A 97 -1.89 5.37 -14.90
CA ILE A 97 -2.45 6.16 -16.01
C ILE A 97 -3.77 5.53 -16.51
N GLY A 98 -3.79 4.21 -16.72
CA GLY A 98 -4.99 3.51 -17.17
C GLY A 98 -6.15 3.59 -16.16
N ALA A 99 -5.85 3.36 -14.89
CA ALA A 99 -6.84 3.47 -13.81
C ALA A 99 -7.33 4.91 -13.62
N GLY A 100 -6.41 5.88 -13.66
CA GLY A 100 -6.76 7.31 -13.58
C GLY A 100 -7.67 7.75 -14.72
N LEU A 101 -7.40 7.31 -15.96
CA LEU A 101 -8.29 7.58 -17.09
C LEU A 101 -9.67 6.94 -16.90
N ALA A 102 -9.71 5.65 -16.52
CA ALA A 102 -10.96 4.91 -16.29
C ALA A 102 -11.85 5.56 -15.21
N GLU A 103 -11.23 6.15 -14.18
CA GLU A 103 -11.95 6.89 -13.15
C GLU A 103 -12.47 8.24 -13.67
N LYS A 104 -11.66 9.00 -14.42
CA LYS A 104 -12.06 10.31 -14.95
C LYS A 104 -13.23 10.24 -15.92
N VAL A 105 -13.36 9.16 -16.69
CA VAL A 105 -14.50 8.94 -17.59
C VAL A 105 -15.72 8.32 -16.90
N GLY A 106 -15.65 8.02 -15.59
CA GLY A 106 -16.75 7.42 -14.84
C GLY A 106 -17.01 5.94 -15.19
N LEU A 107 -16.06 5.27 -15.85
CA LEU A 107 -16.21 3.88 -16.30
C LEU A 107 -16.34 2.95 -15.09
N LEU A 108 -15.53 3.15 -14.06
CA LEU A 108 -15.52 2.31 -12.87
C LEU A 108 -16.85 2.39 -12.10
N GLN A 109 -17.40 3.59 -11.93
CA GLN A 109 -18.66 3.84 -11.22
C GLN A 109 -19.86 3.25 -11.98
N SER A 110 -19.93 3.45 -13.29
CA SER A 110 -21.01 2.89 -14.13
C SER A 110 -20.96 1.36 -14.19
N LEU A 111 -19.76 0.78 -14.25
CA LEU A 111 -19.56 -0.67 -14.27
C LEU A 111 -19.97 -1.33 -12.95
N MET A 112 -19.68 -0.71 -11.81
CA MET A 112 -20.13 -1.19 -10.50
C MET A 112 -21.66 -1.25 -10.39
N VAL A 113 -22.36 -0.19 -10.83
CA VAL A 113 -23.84 -0.14 -10.79
C VAL A 113 -24.44 -1.21 -11.73
N LYS A 114 -23.88 -1.35 -12.93
CA LYS A 114 -24.33 -2.34 -13.92
C LYS A 114 -24.13 -3.77 -13.40
N MET A 115 -22.96 -4.09 -12.83
CA MET A 115 -22.65 -5.41 -12.26
C MET A 115 -23.58 -5.75 -11.08
N ALA A 116 -23.83 -4.79 -10.18
CA ALA A 116 -24.72 -5.01 -9.04
C ALA A 116 -26.18 -5.31 -9.43
N SER A 117 -26.66 -4.72 -10.54
CA SER A 117 -28.04 -4.93 -11.01
C SER A 117 -28.27 -6.27 -11.72
N HIS A 118 -27.21 -6.95 -12.19
CA HIS A 118 -27.31 -8.16 -13.02
C HIS A 118 -27.09 -9.49 -12.27
N VAL A 119 -26.77 -9.46 -10.98
CA VAL A 119 -26.52 -10.67 -10.20
C VAL A 119 -27.84 -11.30 -9.75
N SER A 120 -28.16 -12.48 -10.28
CA SER A 120 -29.30 -13.27 -9.85
C SER A 120 -28.98 -14.12 -8.62
N ARG A 121 -29.99 -14.34 -7.76
CA ARG A 121 -29.85 -14.97 -6.42
C ARG A 121 -29.29 -16.41 -6.46
N ARG A 122 -29.43 -17.12 -7.59
CA ARG A 122 -28.92 -18.49 -7.77
C ARG A 122 -27.42 -18.57 -8.07
N TYR A 123 -26.83 -17.53 -8.67
CA TYR A 123 -25.41 -17.49 -9.02
C TYR A 123 -24.55 -16.68 -8.03
N ALA A 124 -25.16 -16.14 -6.99
CA ALA A 124 -24.48 -15.29 -6.00
C ALA A 124 -23.30 -15.99 -5.32
N SER A 125 -23.45 -17.27 -4.95
CA SER A 125 -22.38 -18.07 -4.33
C SER A 125 -21.19 -18.31 -5.26
N TYR A 126 -21.44 -18.59 -6.56
CA TYR A 126 -20.39 -18.73 -7.57
C TYR A 126 -19.65 -17.41 -7.83
N MET A 127 -20.36 -16.28 -7.84
CA MET A 127 -19.76 -14.94 -7.99
C MET A 127 -18.84 -14.58 -6.83
N VAL A 128 -19.23 -14.87 -5.59
CA VAL A 128 -18.38 -14.60 -4.41
C VAL A 128 -17.10 -15.42 -4.47
N LEU A 129 -17.18 -16.70 -4.86
CA LEU A 129 -16.00 -17.55 -5.03
C LEU A 129 -15.08 -17.02 -6.14
N PHE A 130 -15.66 -16.60 -7.26
CA PHE A 130 -14.91 -16.00 -8.37
C PHE A 130 -14.17 -14.71 -7.94
N ILE A 131 -14.87 -13.80 -7.24
CA ILE A 131 -14.27 -12.56 -6.73
C ILE A 131 -13.16 -12.87 -5.71
N ALA A 132 -13.36 -13.87 -4.84
CA ALA A 132 -12.36 -14.26 -3.84
C ALA A 132 -11.06 -14.75 -4.49
N PHE A 133 -11.14 -15.57 -5.55
CA PHE A 133 -9.95 -16.01 -6.30
C PHE A 133 -9.24 -14.86 -7.02
N PHE A 134 -9.99 -13.95 -7.66
CA PHE A 134 -9.40 -12.81 -8.36
C PHE A 134 -8.91 -11.69 -7.43
N SER A 135 -9.36 -11.65 -6.16
CA SER A 135 -8.96 -10.63 -5.19
C SER A 135 -7.45 -10.62 -4.90
N HIS A 136 -6.79 -11.77 -4.96
CA HIS A 136 -5.33 -11.84 -4.72
C HIS A 136 -4.54 -11.08 -5.80
N ILE A 137 -5.00 -11.11 -7.06
CA ILE A 137 -4.34 -10.43 -8.19
C ILE A 137 -4.69 -8.92 -8.19
N SER A 138 -5.86 -8.57 -7.65
CA SER A 138 -6.33 -7.18 -7.60
C SER A 138 -5.63 -6.31 -6.54
N SER A 139 -4.74 -6.85 -5.70
CA SER A 139 -4.19 -6.10 -4.56
C SER A 139 -3.44 -4.83 -4.96
N ASP A 140 -2.85 -4.77 -6.17
CA ASP A 140 -2.13 -3.59 -6.66
C ASP A 140 -3.07 -2.59 -7.38
N ALA A 141 -4.09 -3.09 -8.10
CA ALA A 141 -5.05 -2.25 -8.81
C ALA A 141 -6.09 -1.58 -7.87
N ALA A 142 -6.45 -2.22 -6.77
CA ALA A 142 -7.44 -1.70 -5.82
C ALA A 142 -6.97 -0.43 -5.07
N LEU A 143 -5.65 -0.30 -4.86
CA LEU A 143 -5.03 0.87 -4.23
C LEU A 143 -5.20 2.14 -5.07
N VAL A 144 -5.21 2.02 -6.39
CA VAL A 144 -5.41 3.14 -7.31
C VAL A 144 -6.90 3.44 -7.52
N VAL A 145 -7.76 2.42 -7.43
CA VAL A 145 -9.20 2.49 -7.75
C VAL A 145 -10.10 2.78 -6.53
N MET A 146 -9.55 2.86 -5.31
CA MET A 146 -10.28 3.37 -4.14
C MET A 146 -9.92 4.83 -3.82
N PRO A 147 -10.32 5.83 -4.64
CA PRO A 147 -10.69 7.11 -4.06
C PRO A 147 -11.78 6.82 -3.01
N PRO A 148 -11.63 7.30 -1.77
CA PRO A 148 -12.69 7.16 -0.78
C PRO A 148 -13.92 7.76 -1.43
N ALA A 149 -14.98 6.97 -1.57
CA ALA A 149 -16.27 7.44 -2.03
C ALA A 149 -16.68 8.63 -1.15
N ARG A 150 -16.27 9.84 -1.55
CA ARG A 150 -16.70 11.09 -0.96
C ARG A 150 -18.17 11.14 -1.28
N ARG A 151 -18.99 10.92 -0.24
CA ARG A 151 -20.27 11.58 -0.01
C ARG A 151 -20.85 12.29 -1.26
N ALA A 152 -21.53 11.56 -2.14
CA ALA A 152 -22.54 12.07 -3.09
C ALA A 152 -22.76 10.91 -4.08
N ASP A 153 -23.92 10.33 -4.28
CA ASP A 153 -25.27 10.80 -4.04
C ASP A 153 -26.10 9.51 -3.88
N ILE A 154 -26.31 9.06 -2.63
CA ILE A 154 -27.36 8.07 -2.37
C ILE A 154 -28.62 8.93 -2.26
N PRO A 155 -29.59 8.82 -3.21
CA PRO A 155 -30.84 9.53 -3.07
C PRO A 155 -31.42 9.12 -1.73
N ARG A 156 -31.57 10.07 -0.81
CA ARG A 156 -32.40 9.87 0.38
C ARG A 156 -33.81 9.59 -0.13
N ARG A 157 -34.16 8.33 -0.37
CA ARG A 157 -35.56 7.93 -0.43
C ARG A 157 -36.15 8.34 0.92
N ARG A 158 -36.92 9.43 0.92
CA ARG A 158 -37.80 9.78 2.04
C ARG A 158 -38.65 8.54 2.28
N ALA A 159 -38.39 7.84 3.38
CA ALA A 159 -39.30 6.83 3.86
C ALA A 159 -40.61 7.55 4.18
N SER A 160 -41.63 7.30 3.35
CA SER A 160 -43.00 7.68 3.64
C SER A 160 -43.41 7.07 4.97
N SER A 161 -44.07 7.90 5.77
CA SER A 161 -44.63 7.54 7.06
C SER A 161 -45.75 6.52 6.85
N GLY A 162 -45.42 5.24 6.99
CA GLY A 162 -46.36 4.11 7.06
C GLY A 162 -46.23 3.46 8.43
N SER A 163 -47.24 3.69 9.26
CA SER A 163 -47.43 3.25 10.64
C SER A 163 -47.54 1.73 10.78
N GLY A 164 -46.79 1.14 11.73
CA GLY A 164 -46.97 -0.23 12.23
C GLY A 164 -46.10 -0.48 13.48
N PRO A 165 -46.65 -0.98 14.61
CA PRO A 165 -45.99 -0.90 15.92
C PRO A 165 -45.05 -2.07 16.26
N ALA A 166 -44.40 -2.73 15.28
CA ALA A 166 -43.61 -3.94 15.51
C ALA A 166 -42.13 -3.89 15.07
N GLY A 167 -41.59 -2.72 14.68
CA GLY A 167 -40.26 -2.57 14.05
C GLY A 167 -39.20 -1.78 14.84
N GLY A 168 -39.36 -1.63 16.16
CA GLY A 168 -38.63 -0.63 16.96
C GLY A 168 -37.14 -0.92 17.25
N ASP A 169 -36.69 -2.18 17.21
CA ASP A 169 -35.37 -2.54 17.75
C ASP A 169 -34.23 -2.51 16.71
N CYS A 170 -34.48 -2.89 15.46
CA CYS A 170 -33.46 -2.80 14.40
C CYS A 170 -33.09 -1.36 14.02
N ARG A 171 -33.99 -0.38 14.23
CA ARG A 171 -33.76 1.02 13.85
C ARG A 171 -32.79 1.73 14.80
N ARG A 172 -32.73 1.33 16.08
CA ARG A 172 -31.76 1.91 17.04
C ARG A 172 -30.33 1.43 16.78
N ARG A 173 -30.16 0.17 16.37
CA ARG A 173 -28.83 -0.43 16.17
C ARG A 173 -28.06 0.19 14.99
N VAL A 174 -28.77 0.64 13.95
CA VAL A 174 -28.17 1.34 12.79
C VAL A 174 -27.84 2.82 13.10
N GLY A 175 -28.62 3.47 13.98
CA GLY A 175 -28.30 4.82 14.47
C GLY A 175 -27.01 4.87 15.28
N PHE A 176 -26.74 3.82 16.07
CA PHE A 176 -25.56 3.73 16.91
C PHE A 176 -24.24 3.60 16.10
N TYR A 177 -24.26 2.87 14.99
CA TYR A 177 -23.11 2.80 14.07
C TYR A 177 -22.84 4.12 13.32
N ARG A 178 -23.89 4.91 13.07
CA ARG A 178 -23.78 6.22 12.41
C ARG A 178 -23.16 7.27 13.35
N GLU A 179 -23.46 7.20 14.64
CA GLU A 179 -22.99 8.17 15.64
C GLU A 179 -21.60 7.86 16.19
N SER A 180 -21.18 6.59 16.16
CA SER A 180 -19.79 6.19 16.48
C SER A 180 -18.81 6.61 15.38
N ALA A 181 -19.17 6.47 14.11
CA ALA A 181 -18.33 6.88 12.98
C ALA A 181 -18.10 8.40 12.92
N ASP A 182 -19.12 9.21 13.21
CA ASP A 182 -19.01 10.68 13.21
C ASP A 182 -18.13 11.20 14.37
N ARG A 183 -18.13 10.51 15.52
CA ARG A 183 -17.28 10.85 16.67
C ARG A 183 -15.79 10.58 16.41
N HIS A 184 -15.45 9.54 15.65
CA HIS A 184 -14.07 9.24 15.29
C HIS A 184 -13.51 10.25 14.27
N HIS A 185 -14.32 10.70 13.31
CA HIS A 185 -13.88 11.73 12.36
C HIS A 185 -13.68 13.11 12.99
N ARG A 186 -14.53 13.53 13.94
CA ARG A 186 -14.33 14.81 14.66
C ARG A 186 -13.05 14.82 15.51
N ARG A 187 -12.67 13.68 16.11
CA ARG A 187 -11.42 13.55 16.86
C ARG A 187 -10.18 13.52 15.97
N ALA A 188 -10.29 13.03 14.75
CA ALA A 188 -9.19 13.04 13.77
C ALA A 188 -8.96 14.44 13.16
N ALA A 189 -10.03 15.23 12.96
CA ALA A 189 -9.92 16.59 12.43
C ALA A 189 -9.29 17.58 13.44
N LEU A 190 -9.49 17.37 14.74
CA LEU A 190 -8.90 18.20 15.81
C LEU A 190 -7.43 17.86 16.13
N ARG A 191 -6.85 16.82 15.52
CA ARG A 191 -5.42 16.48 15.66
C ARG A 191 -4.54 17.07 14.54
N TYR A 192 -5.14 17.80 13.61
CA TYR A 192 -4.47 18.48 12.48
C TYR A 192 -4.71 19.99 12.48
N GLN A 193 -5.11 20.56 13.63
CA GLN A 193 -5.00 21.98 13.98
C GLN A 193 -4.03 22.08 15.17
#